data_AF-A0A6B1EZJ8-F1
#
_entry.id   AF-A0A6B1EZJ8-F1
#
_cell.length_a   1.000
_cell.length_b   1.000
_cell.length_c   1.000
_cell.angle_alpha   90.00
_cell.angle_beta   90.00
_cell.angle_gamma   90.00
#
_symmetry.space_group_name_H-M   'P 1'
#
loop_
_entity.id
_entity.type
_entity.pdbx_description
1 polymer ?
#
loop_
_entity_poly.entity_id
_entity_poly.type
_entity_poly.pdbx_seq_one_letter_code
_entity_poly.pdbx_strand_id
1 'polypeptide(L)'
;MAQTTAEFLIEQGKAEGIEQGKAEGIEQGKAEGKQDAILKLLQLQFQNVPEVLSREIRNIHNLTFLDTLLEQAMTVQSLEEIDTDFFLESPRND
;
A
#
# COMPACT_ATOMS: atom_id res chain seq x y z
N MET A 1 -35.29 -1.99 31.53
CA MET A 1 -35.42 -1.53 30.13
C MET A 1 -34.70 -2.55 29.28
N ALA A 2 -35.42 -3.44 28.62
CA ALA A 2 -34.81 -4.43 27.73
C ALA A 2 -34.49 -3.71 26.43
N GLN A 3 -33.20 -3.67 26.05
CA GLN A 3 -32.81 -3.30 24.69
C GLN A 3 -33.64 -4.14 23.72
N THR A 4 -34.32 -3.47 22.79
CA THR A 4 -35.09 -4.15 21.75
C THR A 4 -34.14 -4.81 20.77
N THR A 5 -34.58 -5.91 20.15
CA THR A 5 -33.80 -6.60 19.10
C THR A 5 -33.38 -5.65 17.97
N ALA A 6 -34.18 -4.60 17.69
CA ALA A 6 -33.85 -3.57 16.72
C ALA A 6 -32.66 -2.69 17.14
N GLU A 7 -32.61 -2.25 18.40
CA GLU A 7 -31.48 -1.47 18.93
C GLU A 7 -30.18 -2.29 18.92
N PHE A 8 -30.26 -3.59 19.25
CA PHE A 8 -29.11 -4.49 19.19
C PHE A 8 -28.55 -4.61 17.77
N LEU A 9 -29.41 -4.82 16.77
CA LEU A 9 -28.99 -4.94 15.36
C LEU A 9 -28.38 -3.63 14.83
N ILE A 10 -28.91 -2.47 15.23
CA ILE A 10 -28.36 -1.17 14.82
C ILE A 10 -26.97 -0.95 15.43
N GLU A 11 -26.79 -1.26 16.70
CA GLU A 11 -25.49 -1.13 17.36
C GLU A 11 -24.47 -2.12 16.79
N GLN A 12 -24.88 -3.35 16.49
CA GLN A 12 -24.02 -4.33 15.80
C GLN A 12 -23.58 -3.83 14.42
N GLY A 13 -24.50 -3.35 13.58
CA GLY A 13 -24.16 -2.84 12.25
C GLY A 13 -23.23 -1.62 12.29
N LYS A 14 -23.37 -0.74 13.28
CA LYS A 14 -22.43 0.37 13.49
C LYS A 14 -21.04 -0.14 13.89
N ALA A 15 -20.97 -1.11 14.80
CA ALA A 15 -19.71 -1.68 15.24
C ALA A 15 -18.97 -2.36 14.07
N GLU A 16 -19.67 -3.18 13.28
CA GLU A 16 -19.13 -3.84 12.10
C GLU A 16 -18.64 -2.82 11.05
N GLY A 17 -19.43 -1.77 10.77
CA GLY A 17 -19.04 -0.71 9.83
C GLY A 17 -17.79 0.07 10.29
N ILE A 18 -17.66 0.34 11.60
CA ILE A 18 -16.46 0.99 12.15
C ILE A 18 -15.24 0.07 12.04
N GLU A 19 -15.41 -1.23 12.33
CA GLU A 19 -14.34 -2.21 12.24
C GLU A 19 -13.84 -2.35 10.81
N GLN A 20 -14.74 -2.52 9.84
CA GLN A 20 -14.40 -2.59 8.43
C GLN A 20 -13.70 -1.31 7.95
N GLY A 21 -14.24 -0.13 8.26
CA GLY A 21 -13.63 1.14 7.85
C GLY A 21 -12.23 1.36 8.46
N LYS A 22 -12.01 0.90 9.69
CA LYS A 22 -10.67 0.91 10.31
C LYS A 22 -9.72 -0.04 9.61
N ALA A 23 -10.16 -1.25 9.28
CA ALA A 23 -9.33 -2.24 8.61
C ALA A 23 -8.88 -1.73 7.22
N GLU A 24 -9.83 -1.25 6.41
CA GLU A 24 -9.55 -0.66 5.10
C GLU A 24 -8.61 0.54 5.19
N GLY A 25 -8.85 1.46 6.16
CA GLY A 25 -7.99 2.62 6.36
C GLY A 25 -6.56 2.27 6.78
N ILE A 26 -6.38 1.22 7.61
CA ILE A 26 -5.05 0.74 8.01
C ILE A 26 -4.31 0.13 6.81
N GLU A 27 -5.00 -0.64 5.96
CA GLU A 27 -4.39 -1.26 4.79
C GLU A 27 -3.96 -0.21 3.77
N GLN A 28 -4.84 0.74 3.44
CA GLN A 28 -4.52 1.85 2.55
C GLN A 28 -3.35 2.69 3.09
N GLY A 29 -3.37 3.03 4.39
CA GLY A 29 -2.30 3.81 5.02
C GLY A 29 -0.95 3.10 5.01
N LYS A 30 -0.93 1.76 5.12
CA LYS A 30 0.31 0.98 4.96
C LYS A 30 0.85 1.05 3.54
N ALA A 31 -0.03 0.98 2.53
CA ALA A 31 0.40 1.05 1.14
C ALA A 31 0.97 2.43 0.82
N GLU A 32 0.23 3.50 1.13
CA GLU A 32 0.67 4.88 0.94
C GLU A 32 2.00 5.16 1.65
N GLY A 33 2.14 4.72 2.90
CA GLY A 33 3.38 4.88 3.67
C GLY A 33 4.59 4.19 3.03
N LYS A 34 4.41 2.98 2.47
CA LYS A 34 5.49 2.28 1.77
C LYS A 34 5.82 2.94 0.43
N GLN A 35 4.82 3.35 -0.35
CA GLN A 35 5.02 4.09 -1.59
C GLN A 35 5.86 5.35 -1.36
N ASP A 36 5.49 6.16 -0.36
CA ASP A 36 6.23 7.37 -0.03
C ASP A 36 7.64 7.06 0.47
N ALA A 37 7.85 5.99 1.23
CA ALA A 37 9.17 5.55 1.67
C ALA A 37 10.08 5.17 0.49
N ILE A 38 9.56 4.42 -0.47
CA ILE A 38 10.29 4.03 -1.69
C ILE A 38 10.68 5.28 -2.49
N LEU A 39 9.71 6.15 -2.78
CA LEU A 39 9.97 7.39 -3.52
C LEU A 39 11.01 8.26 -2.82
N LYS A 40 10.91 8.38 -1.49
CA LYS A 40 11.88 9.14 -0.70
C LYS A 40 13.29 8.53 -0.79
N LEU A 41 13.39 7.21 -0.71
CA LEU A 41 14.66 6.49 -0.82
C LEU A 41 15.29 6.70 -2.21
N LEU A 42 14.50 6.54 -3.28
CA LEU A 42 14.97 6.77 -4.65
C LEU A 42 15.40 8.21 -4.87
N GLN A 43 14.66 9.18 -4.32
CA GLN A 43 15.02 10.58 -4.39
C GLN A 43 16.31 10.89 -3.63
N LEU A 44 16.56 10.22 -2.51
CA LEU A 44 17.81 10.38 -1.76
C LEU A 44 19.01 9.77 -2.49
N GLN A 45 18.83 8.63 -3.17
CA GLN A 45 19.91 7.95 -3.87
C GLN A 45 20.25 8.60 -5.21
N PHE A 46 19.23 8.90 -6.02
CA PHE A 46 19.42 9.32 -7.41
C PHE A 46 19.18 10.81 -7.63
N GLN A 47 18.76 11.56 -6.59
CA GLN A 47 18.40 12.99 -6.60
C GLN A 47 17.21 13.37 -7.49
N ASN A 48 17.01 12.68 -8.60
CA ASN A 48 15.94 12.91 -9.57
C ASN A 48 15.24 11.60 -9.88
N VAL A 49 13.97 11.48 -9.48
CA VAL A 49 13.13 10.32 -9.80
C VAL A 49 12.16 10.76 -10.91
N PRO A 50 12.12 10.06 -12.05
CA PRO A 50 11.17 10.35 -13.11
C PRO A 50 9.72 10.37 -12.59
N GLU A 51 8.94 11.32 -13.07
CA GLU A 51 7.53 11.47 -12.70
C GLU A 51 6.71 10.23 -13.09
N VAL A 52 7.07 9.58 -14.21
CA VAL A 52 6.44 8.35 -14.68
C VAL A 52 6.61 7.23 -13.65
N LEU A 53 7.85 6.96 -13.23
CA LEU A 53 8.17 5.98 -12.20
C LEU A 53 7.46 6.31 -10.88
N SER A 54 7.44 7.59 -10.52
CA SER A 54 6.76 8.04 -9.29
C SER A 54 5.26 7.74 -9.31
N ARG A 55 4.62 7.92 -10.46
CA ARG A 55 3.20 7.62 -10.66
C ARG A 55 2.94 6.11 -10.62
N GLU A 56 3.79 5.31 -11.23
CA GLU A 56 3.68 3.85 -11.22
C GLU A 56 3.74 3.31 -9.81
N ILE A 57 4.72 3.74 -9.00
CA ILE A 57 4.85 3.34 -7.60
C ILE A 57 3.59 3.69 -6.80
N ARG A 58 3.03 4.90 -6.99
CA ARG A 58 1.80 5.33 -6.30
C ARG A 58 0.56 4.51 -6.67
N ASN A 59 0.56 3.84 -7.83
CA ASN A 59 -0.55 2.97 -8.24
C ASN A 59 -0.44 1.54 -7.70
N ILE A 60 0.67 1.17 -7.04
CA ILE A 60 0.86 -0.16 -6.46
C ILE A 60 0.24 -0.18 -5.07
N HIS A 61 -0.84 -0.94 -4.87
CA HIS A 61 -1.49 -1.10 -3.56
C HIS A 61 -1.16 -2.42 -2.85
N ASN A 62 -0.48 -3.34 -3.54
CA ASN A 62 -0.05 -4.61 -2.95
C ASN A 62 1.13 -4.39 -1.99
N LEU A 63 0.91 -4.61 -0.70
CA LEU A 63 1.92 -4.39 0.34
C LEU A 63 3.17 -5.26 0.17
N THR A 64 3.00 -6.52 -0.23
CA THR A 64 4.12 -7.44 -0.46
C THR A 64 4.99 -6.97 -1.61
N PHE A 65 4.37 -6.45 -2.68
CA PHE A 65 5.11 -5.91 -3.82
C PHE A 65 5.84 -4.63 -3.45
N LEU A 66 5.21 -3.75 -2.67
CA LEU A 66 5.87 -2.56 -2.14
C LEU A 66 7.06 -2.92 -1.24
N ASP A 67 6.97 -4.01 -0.45
CA ASP A 67 8.10 -4.48 0.35
C ASP A 67 9.27 -4.98 -0.50
N THR A 68 9.02 -5.80 -1.52
CA THR A 68 10.06 -6.24 -2.46
C THR A 68 10.68 -5.06 -3.21
N LEU A 69 9.85 -4.10 -3.65
CA LEU A 69 10.32 -2.91 -4.34
C LEU A 69 11.16 -2.01 -3.42
N LEU A 70 10.82 -1.92 -2.13
CA LEU A 70 11.62 -1.19 -1.15
C LEU A 70 12.99 -1.84 -0.96
N GLU A 71 13.06 -3.17 -0.86
CA GLU A 71 14.34 -3.90 -0.78
C GLU A 71 15.18 -3.69 -2.05
N GLN A 72 14.55 -3.75 -3.22
CA GLN A 72 15.21 -3.50 -4.50
C GLN A 72 15.74 -2.06 -4.56
N ALA A 73 14.94 -1.07 -4.17
CA ALA A 73 15.34 0.33 -4.12
C ALA A 73 16.55 0.58 -3.23
N MET A 74 16.88 -0.30 -2.27
CA MET A 74 18.09 -0.20 -1.45
C MET A 74 19.35 -0.78 -2.09
N THR A 75 19.22 -1.59 -3.15
CA THR A 75 20.31 -2.38 -3.72
C THR A 75 20.63 -2.04 -5.18
N VAL A 76 19.66 -1.51 -5.92
CA VAL A 76 19.84 -1.07 -7.31
C VAL A 76 20.85 0.07 -7.42
N GLN A 77 21.64 0.06 -8.50
CA GLN A 77 22.65 1.09 -8.76
C GLN A 77 22.16 2.15 -9.76
N SER A 78 20.99 1.93 -10.36
CA SER A 78 20.37 2.82 -11.33
C SER A 78 18.84 2.72 -11.26
N LEU A 79 18.15 3.77 -11.73
CA LEU A 79 16.69 3.79 -11.83
C LEU A 79 16.17 2.88 -12.96
N GLU A 80 17.01 2.56 -13.94
CA GLU A 80 16.68 1.68 -15.07
C GLU A 80 16.55 0.21 -14.65
N GLU A 81 17.17 -0.17 -13.53
CA GLU A 81 17.00 -1.49 -12.90
C GLU A 81 15.69 -1.60 -12.10
N ILE A 82 14.98 -0.48 -11.91
CA ILE A 82 13.68 -0.49 -11.25
C ILE A 82 12.62 -0.85 -12.29
N ASP A 83 12.35 -2.13 -12.37
CA ASP A 83 11.27 -2.65 -13.18
C ASP A 83 9.97 -2.63 -12.37
N THR A 84 9.08 -1.69 -12.67
CA THR A 84 7.73 -1.60 -12.09
C THR A 84 6.73 -2.48 -12.82
N ASP A 85 6.98 -2.79 -14.10
CA ASP A 85 6.10 -3.59 -14.97
C ASP A 85 6.24 -5.10 -14.67
N PHE A 86 7.46 -5.58 -14.40
CA PHE A 86 7.72 -6.99 -14.06
C PHE A 86 6.99 -7.47 -12.80
N PHE A 87 6.71 -6.56 -11.86
CA PHE A 87 5.97 -6.91 -10.64
C PHE A 87 4.44 -6.84 -10.80
N LEU A 88 3.92 -6.25 -11.89
CA LEU A 88 2.49 -6.29 -12.22
C LEU A 88 2.09 -7.60 -12.92
N GLU A 89 3.04 -8.30 -13.56
CA GLU A 89 2.81 -9.57 -14.26
C GLU A 89 3.20 -10.83 -13.46
N SER A 90 3.72 -10.70 -12.24
CA SER A 90 4.11 -11.85 -11.41
C SER A 90 3.06 -12.18 -10.34
N PRO A 91 2.08 -13.07 -10.61
CA PRO A 91 1.36 -13.76 -9.55
C PRO A 91 2.30 -14.80 -8.95
N ARG A 92 3.25 -14.38 -8.09
CA ARG A 92 3.90 -15.35 -7.22
C ARG A 92 2.95 -15.68 -6.08
N ASN A 93 2.00 -16.56 -6.40
CA ASN A 93 1.57 -17.58 -5.45
C ASN A 93 2.80 -18.39 -5.06
N ASP A 94 3.19 -18.31 -3.79
CA ASP A 94 3.54 -19.46 -2.95
C ASP A 94 3.54 -19.04 -1.47
#